data_AF-A0A3D5Q403-F1
#
_entry.id   AF-A0A3D5Q403-F1
#
_cell.length_a   1.000
_cell.length_b   1.000
_cell.length_c   1.000
_cell.angle_alpha   90.00
_cell.angle_beta   90.00
_cell.angle_gamma   90.00
#
_symmetry.space_group_name_H-M   'P 1'
#
loop_
_entity.id
_entity.type
_entity.pdbx_description
1 polymer ?
#
loop_
_entity_poly.entity_id
_entity_poly.type
_entity_poly.pdbx_seq_one_letter_code
_entity_poly.pdbx_strand_id
1 'polypeptide(L)'
;GPYCGCNLFAVNTPRGRELTAFWRRVEEQRKKPWRVIVGALGWRAVLSYFAGRLTLEQALERLSQRLGLRLGAVVLPFAEAAVDVDTPADRQLVERVLAARQG
;
A
#
# COMPACT_ATOMS: atom_id res chain seq x y z
N GLY A 1 -0.71 11.41 -7.96
CA GLY A 1 0.71 11.17 -8.26
C GLY A 1 0.81 10.13 -9.37
N PRO A 2 2.00 9.90 -9.97
CA PRO A 2 2.17 8.96 -11.09
C PRO A 2 2.04 7.48 -10.69
N TYR A 3 1.82 7.18 -9.41
CA TYR A 3 1.73 5.82 -8.89
C TYR A 3 0.28 5.49 -8.54
N CYS A 4 -0.17 4.32 -8.97
CA CYS A 4 -1.40 3.69 -8.50
C CYS A 4 -1.05 2.59 -7.48
N GLY A 5 -1.86 2.45 -6.43
CA GLY A 5 -1.67 1.40 -5.44
C GLY A 5 -1.94 0.03 -6.04
N CYS A 6 -1.14 -0.97 -5.69
CA CYS A 6 -1.37 -2.37 -6.04
C CYS A 6 -1.66 -3.15 -4.76
N ASN A 7 -2.60 -4.10 -4.81
CA ASN A 7 -2.94 -5.01 -3.71
C ASN A 7 -1.89 -6.14 -3.54
N LEU A 8 -0.61 -5.87 -3.81
CA LEU A 8 0.48 -6.83 -3.71
C LEU A 8 1.44 -6.43 -2.59
N PHE A 9 1.67 -7.36 -1.66
CA PHE A 9 2.58 -7.18 -0.54
C PHE A 9 3.51 -8.39 -0.45
N ALA A 10 4.82 -8.13 -0.26
CA ALA A 10 5.83 -9.17 -0.08
C ALA A 10 6.41 -9.12 1.33
N VAL A 11 6.39 -10.25 2.04
CA VAL A 11 6.94 -10.39 3.39
C VAL A 11 8.03 -11.46 3.35
N ASN A 12 9.29 -11.01 3.31
CA ASN A 12 10.43 -11.90 3.10
C ASN A 12 11.05 -12.44 4.40
N THR A 13 10.56 -12.02 5.57
CA THR A 13 11.11 -12.44 6.86
C THR A 13 10.00 -12.79 7.86
N PRO A 14 10.24 -13.70 8.82
CA PRO A 14 9.29 -14.00 9.89
C PRO A 14 8.90 -12.76 10.69
N ARG A 15 9.87 -11.88 11.00
CA ARG A 15 9.66 -10.62 11.71
C ARG A 15 8.80 -9.63 10.92
N GLY A 16 8.91 -9.65 9.59
CA GLY A 16 8.04 -8.87 8.71
C GLY A 16 6.55 -9.22 8.83
N ARG A 17 6.20 -10.40 9.36
CA ARG A 17 4.80 -10.75 9.65
C ARG A 17 4.21 -9.88 10.76
N GLU A 18 5.01 -9.25 11.62
CA GLU A 18 4.50 -8.30 12.61
C GLU A 18 3.86 -7.07 11.93
N LEU A 19 4.27 -6.75 10.69
CA LEU A 19 3.68 -5.68 9.90
C LEU A 19 2.21 -5.96 9.57
N THR A 20 1.81 -7.22 9.36
CA THR A 20 0.41 -7.52 9.01
C THR A 20 -0.52 -7.22 10.17
N ALA A 21 -0.09 -7.44 11.43
CA ALA A 21 -0.84 -7.05 12.61
C ALA A 21 -0.97 -5.52 12.74
N PHE A 22 0.07 -4.77 12.41
CA PHE A 22 0.02 -3.31 12.33
C PHE A 22 -0.94 -2.84 11.22
N TRP A 23 -0.81 -3.42 10.02
CA TRP A 23 -1.63 -3.10 8.86
C TRP A 23 -3.11 -3.39 9.12
N ARG A 24 -3.43 -4.51 9.76
CA ARG A 24 -4.80 -4.86 10.15
C ARG A 24 -5.44 -3.79 11.04
N ARG A 25 -4.69 -3.22 12.00
CA ARG A 25 -5.17 -2.11 12.84
C ARG A 25 -5.44 -0.84 12.01
N VAL A 26 -4.64 -0.58 10.98
CA VAL A 26 -4.85 0.55 10.07
C VAL A 26 -6.12 0.33 9.24
N GLU A 27 -6.31 -0.88 8.69
CA GLU A 27 -7.50 -1.25 7.90
C GLU A 27 -8.79 -1.25 8.72
N GLU A 28 -8.76 -1.76 9.96
CA GLU A 28 -9.88 -1.68 10.90
C GLU A 28 -10.32 -0.23 11.12
N GLN A 29 -9.38 0.72 11.01
CA GLN A 29 -9.64 2.16 11.09
C GLN A 29 -9.69 2.86 9.72
N ARG A 30 -10.03 2.15 8.63
CA ARG A 30 -10.02 2.70 7.25
C ARG A 30 -10.78 4.01 7.06
N LYS A 31 -11.80 4.27 7.89
CA LYS A 31 -12.59 5.52 7.85
C LYS A 31 -11.86 6.71 8.49
N LYS A 32 -10.88 6.46 9.37
CA LYS A 32 -10.08 7.46 10.10
C LYS A 32 -8.61 7.00 10.26
N PRO A 33 -7.90 6.67 9.16
CA PRO A 33 -6.58 6.04 9.22
C PRO A 33 -5.53 6.93 9.89
N TRP A 34 -5.73 8.26 9.85
CA TRP A 34 -4.88 9.22 10.54
C TRP A 34 -4.77 8.97 12.05
N ARG A 35 -5.74 8.33 12.72
CA ARG A 35 -5.63 8.04 14.16
C ARG A 35 -4.51 7.05 14.47
N VAL A 36 -4.45 5.98 13.68
CA VAL A 36 -3.41 4.95 13.81
C VAL A 36 -2.08 5.48 13.27
N ILE A 37 -2.11 6.16 12.13
CA ILE A 37 -0.92 6.74 11.49
C ILE A 37 -0.31 7.85 12.34
N VAL A 38 -1.08 8.76 12.94
CA VAL A 38 -0.55 9.82 13.83
C VAL A 38 0.05 9.22 15.10
N GLY A 39 -0.57 8.20 15.70
CA GLY A 39 0.03 7.47 16.82
C GLY A 39 1.34 6.77 16.41
N ALA A 40 1.35 6.16 15.24
CA ALA A 40 2.46 5.35 14.74
C ALA A 40 3.61 6.15 14.13
N LEU A 41 3.37 7.31 13.50
CA LEU A 41 4.36 8.14 12.79
C LEU A 41 4.58 9.52 13.44
N GLY A 42 3.67 9.95 14.31
CA GLY A 42 3.68 11.28 14.90
C GLY A 42 3.04 12.35 14.00
N TRP A 43 2.40 13.34 14.62
CA TRP A 43 1.64 14.38 13.91
C TRP A 43 2.48 15.16 12.88
N ARG A 44 3.77 15.41 13.18
CA ARG A 44 4.71 16.10 12.29
C ARG A 44 4.95 15.37 10.98
N ALA A 45 5.06 14.03 11.00
CA ALA A 45 5.30 13.23 9.79
C ALA A 45 4.07 13.25 8.88
N VAL A 46 2.88 13.14 9.47
CA VAL A 46 1.60 13.20 8.74
C VAL A 46 1.42 14.56 8.07
N LEU A 47 1.63 15.66 8.80
CA LEU A 47 1.56 17.00 8.21
C LEU A 47 2.59 17.25 7.12
N SER A 48 3.79 16.71 7.27
CA SER A 48 4.84 16.86 6.25
C SER A 48 4.48 16.11 4.97
N TYR A 49 3.89 14.91 5.08
CA TYR A 49 3.38 14.15 3.92
C TYR A 49 2.21 14.88 3.24
N PHE A 50 1.22 15.35 4.00
CA PHE A 50 0.10 16.12 3.45
C PHE A 50 0.54 17.47 2.84
N ALA A 51 1.57 18.10 3.39
CA ALA A 51 2.16 19.32 2.83
C ALA A 51 2.99 19.06 1.55
N GLY A 52 3.05 17.81 1.06
CA GLY A 52 3.85 17.44 -0.11
C GLY A 52 5.37 17.50 0.13
N ARG A 53 5.79 17.67 1.39
CA ARG A 53 7.20 17.80 1.79
C ARG A 53 7.84 16.47 2.14
N LEU A 54 7.10 15.37 2.03
CA LEU A 54 7.56 14.03 2.39
C LEU A 54 7.19 13.06 1.29
N THR A 55 8.21 12.47 0.66
CA THR A 55 7.98 11.48 -0.41
C THR A 55 7.51 10.14 0.18
N LEU A 56 6.94 9.27 -0.65
CA LEU A 56 6.51 7.94 -0.23
C LEU A 56 7.69 7.15 0.38
N GLU A 57 8.87 7.25 -0.23
CA GLU A 57 10.09 6.60 0.26
C GLU A 57 10.47 7.12 1.65
N GLN A 58 10.45 8.43 1.86
CA GLN A 58 10.75 9.02 3.17
C GLN A 58 9.72 8.61 4.24
N ALA A 59 8.46 8.42 3.87
CA ALA A 59 7.42 7.97 4.78
C ALA A 59 7.67 6.51 5.19
N LEU A 60 8.01 5.65 4.23
CA LEU A 60 8.35 4.25 4.45
C LEU A 60 9.63 4.09 5.28
N GLU A 61 10.64 4.93 5.07
CA GLU A 61 11.88 4.96 5.85
C GLU A 61 11.59 5.27 7.33
N ARG A 62 10.77 6.30 7.60
CA ARG A 62 10.40 6.65 8.98
C ARG A 62 9.57 5.55 9.65
N LEU A 63 8.68 4.92 8.91
CA LEU A 63 7.91 3.79 9.42
C LEU A 63 8.82 2.58 9.69
N SER A 64 9.81 2.34 8.82
CA SER A 64 10.82 1.29 8.97
C SER A 64 11.60 1.45 10.28
N GLN A 65 12.09 2.66 10.55
CA GLN A 65 12.82 2.99 11.78
C GLN A 65 11.96 2.78 13.03
N ARG A 66 10.68 3.17 12.99
CA ARG A 66 9.78 3.02 14.15
C ARG A 66 9.34 1.59 14.41
N LEU A 67 9.11 0.81 13.36
CA LEU A 67 8.71 -0.59 13.49
C LEU A 67 9.91 -1.54 13.66
N GLY A 68 11.14 -1.06 13.44
CA GLY A 68 12.33 -1.91 13.43
C GLY A 68 12.30 -2.93 12.29
N LEU A 69 11.62 -2.60 11.19
CA LEU A 69 11.44 -3.42 9.99
C LEU A 69 12.01 -2.68 8.79
N ARG A 70 12.40 -3.39 7.74
CA ARG A 70 12.75 -2.77 6.46
C ARG A 70 11.53 -2.76 5.55
N LEU A 71 11.02 -1.57 5.24
CA LEU A 71 9.89 -1.34 4.34
C LEU A 71 10.38 -0.66 3.07
N GLY A 72 9.73 -0.93 1.94
CA GLY A 72 10.03 -0.29 0.67
C GLY A 72 8.85 -0.38 -0.29
N ALA A 73 8.76 0.58 -1.20
CA ALA A 73 7.85 0.52 -2.34
C ALA A 73 8.58 -0.14 -3.51
N VAL A 74 7.91 -1.07 -4.17
CA VAL A 74 8.39 -1.65 -5.43
C VAL A 74 7.53 -1.07 -6.54
N VAL A 75 8.16 -0.37 -7.49
CA VAL A 75 7.47 0.12 -8.68
C VAL A 75 7.31 -1.06 -9.64
N LEU A 76 6.07 -1.47 -9.87
CA LEU A 76 5.75 -2.50 -10.84
C LEU A 76 5.56 -1.86 -12.22
N PRO A 77 6.22 -2.35 -13.28
CA PRO A 77 6.03 -1.85 -14.65
C PRO A 77 4.73 -2.36 -15.30
N PHE A 78 3.86 -3.01 -14.53
CA PHE A 78 2.62 -3.63 -15.00
C PHE A 78 1.42 -2.84 -14.49
N ALA A 79 0.79 -2.07 -15.39
CA ALA A 79 -0.38 -1.27 -15.05
C ALA A 79 -1.58 -2.14 -14.63
N GLU A 80 -1.68 -3.38 -15.14
CA GLU A 80 -2.77 -4.29 -14.81
C GLU A 80 -2.76 -4.73 -13.34
N ALA A 81 -1.61 -4.69 -12.67
CA ALA A 81 -1.49 -5.07 -11.27
C ALA A 81 -2.23 -4.09 -10.33
N ALA A 82 -2.57 -2.89 -10.80
CA ALA A 82 -3.33 -1.89 -10.05
C ALA A 82 -4.85 -1.98 -10.30
N VAL A 83 -5.32 -2.88 -11.18
CA VAL A 83 -6.74 -3.04 -11.49
C VAL A 83 -7.37 -3.98 -10.47
N ASP A 84 -8.17 -3.42 -9.55
CA ASP A 84 -9.02 -4.21 -8.67
C ASP A 84 -10.32 -4.58 -9.41
N VAL A 85 -10.80 -5.81 -9.21
CA VAL A 85 -12.02 -6.31 -9.85
C VAL A 85 -13.13 -6.27 -8.81
N ASP A 86 -13.70 -5.09 -8.63
CA ASP A 86 -14.68 -4.82 -7.57
C ASP A 86 -16.12 -5.12 -8.00
N THR A 87 -16.39 -5.22 -9.31
CA THR A 87 -17.74 -5.39 -9.84
C THR A 87 -17.88 -6.59 -10.80
N PRO A 88 -19.11 -7.11 -10.99
CA PRO A 88 -19.38 -8.15 -11.99
C PRO A 88 -19.02 -7.73 -13.42
N ALA A 89 -19.11 -6.43 -13.73
CA ALA A 89 -18.72 -5.86 -15.01
C ALA A 89 -17.21 -5.91 -15.21
N ASP A 90 -16.42 -5.61 -14.17
CA ASP A 90 -14.96 -5.71 -14.20
C ASP A 90 -14.51 -7.15 -14.47
N ARG A 91 -15.19 -8.13 -13.85
CA ARG A 91 -14.90 -9.54 -14.07
C ARG A 91 -15.11 -9.95 -15.54
N GLN A 92 -16.22 -9.55 -16.14
CA GLN A 92 -16.50 -9.85 -17.55
C GLN A 92 -15.51 -9.17 -18.50
N LEU A 93 -14.95 -8.01 -18.12
CA LEU A 93 -13.92 -7.32 -18.88
C LEU A 93 -12.58 -8.06 -18.79
N VAL A 94 -12.16 -8.47 -17.58
CA VAL A 94 -10.92 -9.22 -17.36
C VAL A 94 -10.95 -10.59 -18.04
N GLU A 95 -12.08 -11.31 -17.96
CA GLU A 95 -12.24 -12.60 -18.66
C GLU A 95 -12.09 -12.45 -20.18
N ARG A 96 -12.63 -11.37 -20.77
CA ARG A 96 -12.46 -11.06 -22.21
C ARG A 96 -11.01 -10.74 -22.57
N VAL A 97 -10.32 -9.94 -21.76
CA VAL A 97 -8.92 -9.57 -21.99
C VAL A 97 -7.99 -10.78 -21.85
N LEU A 98 -8.23 -11.66 -20.87
CA LEU A 98 -7.47 -12.89 -20.69
C LEU A 98 -7.65 -13.86 -21.86
N ALA A 99 -8.88 -14.07 -22.32
CA ALA A 99 -9.16 -14.92 -23.47
C ALA A 99 -8.46 -14.42 -24.75
N ALA A 100 -8.37 -13.11 -24.95
CA ALA A 100 -7.69 -12.50 -26.10
C ALA A 100 -6.15 -12.59 -26.05
N ARG A 101 -5.56 -12.83 -24.87
CA ARG A 101 -4.09 -12.96 -24.69
C ARG A 101 -3.59 -14.40 -24.79
N GLN A 102 -4.48 -15.39 -24.77
CA GLN A 102 -4.15 -16.82 -24.81
C GLN A 102 -4.31 -17.47 -26.20
N GLY A 103 -4.75 -16.70 -27.21
CA GLY A 103 -4.75 -17.10 -28.62
C GLY A 103 -3.58 -16.47 -29.36
#